data_AF-A0A484Z978-F1
#
_entry.id   AF-A0A484Z978-F1
#
_cell.length_a   1.000
_cell.length_b   1.000
_cell.length_c   1.000
_cell.angle_alpha   90.00
_cell.angle_beta   90.00
_cell.angle_gamma   90.00
#
_symmetry.space_group_name_H-M   'P 1'
#
loop_
_entity.id
_entity.type
_entity.pdbx_description
1 polymer ?
#
loop_
_entity_poly.entity_id
_entity_poly.type
_entity_poly.pdbx_seq_one_letter_code
_entity_poly.pdbx_strand_id
1 'polypeptide(L)'
;MSNVTHPPKIGFVSLGCPKNLVDSERILTELRTEGYDVVPSYDNADMVIVNTCGFIDSAVQESLEAIGEALTENGKVIVTGCLGAKVDQIRESAPEGS
;
A
#
# COMPACT_ATOMS: atom_id res chain seq x y z
N MET A 1 2.51 -30.78 15.61
CA MET A 1 2.42 -29.90 14.43
C MET A 1 2.13 -28.50 14.95
N SER A 2 3.16 -27.67 15.11
CA SER A 2 3.01 -26.32 15.63
C SER A 2 2.40 -25.45 14.54
N ASN A 3 1.11 -25.14 14.64
CA ASN A 3 0.53 -24.02 13.91
C ASN A 3 1.10 -22.75 14.53
N VAL A 4 2.27 -22.31 14.06
CA VAL A 4 2.74 -20.97 14.32
C VAL A 4 1.87 -20.07 13.45
N THR A 5 0.81 -19.50 14.03
CA THR A 5 0.07 -18.40 13.43
C THR A 5 0.91 -17.15 13.64
N HIS A 6 1.83 -16.88 12.72
CA HIS A 6 2.54 -15.59 12.71
C HIS A 6 1.50 -14.47 12.56
N PRO A 7 1.66 -13.32 13.24
CA PRO A 7 0.86 -12.14 12.94
C PRO A 7 1.00 -11.82 11.44
N PRO A 8 -0.10 -11.57 10.71
CA PRO A 8 -0.02 -11.30 9.28
C PRO A 8 0.86 -10.07 9.02
N LYS A 9 1.76 -10.20 8.05
CA LYS A 9 2.71 -9.17 7.67
C LYS A 9 2.11 -8.21 6.66
N ILE A 10 2.12 -6.94 6.98
CA ILE A 10 1.62 -5.88 6.11
C ILE A 10 2.80 -5.03 5.64
N GLY A 11 3.08 -5.06 4.34
CA GLY A 11 3.96 -4.10 3.70
C GLY A 11 3.26 -2.76 3.63
N PHE A 12 3.93 -1.67 4.00
CA PHE A 12 3.33 -0.33 3.95
C PHE A 12 4.23 0.65 3.22
N VAL A 13 3.70 1.26 2.16
CA VAL A 13 4.37 2.29 1.36
C VAL A 13 3.51 3.55 1.35
N SER A 14 4.11 4.70 1.63
CA SER A 14 3.43 5.99 1.60
C SER A 14 4.16 6.95 0.67
N LEU A 15 3.42 7.55 -0.26
CA LEU A 15 3.95 8.39 -1.32
C LEU A 15 3.30 9.77 -1.31
N GLY A 16 4.06 10.80 -1.66
CA GLY A 16 3.55 12.15 -1.87
C GLY A 16 3.77 13.14 -0.72
N CYS A 17 2.70 13.83 -0.30
CA CYS A 17 2.78 15.11 0.41
C CYS A 17 2.79 14.99 1.95
N PRO A 18 3.08 16.06 2.71
CA PRO A 18 3.11 16.04 4.17
C PRO A 18 1.83 15.54 4.85
N LYS A 19 0.67 15.66 4.18
CA LYS A 19 -0.60 15.09 4.67
C LYS A 19 -0.54 13.56 4.73
N ASN A 20 0.07 12.91 3.73
CA ASN A 20 0.19 11.46 3.70
C ASN A 20 1.08 10.93 4.83
N LEU A 21 2.03 11.72 5.32
CA LEU A 21 2.83 11.34 6.50
C LEU A 21 1.94 11.23 7.75
N VAL A 22 1.12 12.25 8.02
CA VAL A 22 0.19 12.25 9.16
C VAL A 22 -0.86 11.15 9.04
N ASP A 23 -1.40 10.93 7.83
CA ASP A 23 -2.34 9.84 7.59
C ASP A 23 -1.67 8.46 7.78
N SER A 24 -0.41 8.32 7.37
CA SER A 24 0.34 7.08 7.55
C SER A 24 0.59 6.74 9.02
N GLU A 25 0.92 7.72 9.87
CA GLU A 25 1.09 7.48 11.30
C GLU A 25 -0.17 6.88 11.94
N ARG A 26 -1.36 7.35 11.52
CA ARG A 26 -2.64 6.82 11.99
C ARG A 26 -2.86 5.39 11.53
N ILE A 27 -2.70 5.11 10.24
CA ILE A 27 -2.86 3.77 9.66
C ILE A 27 -1.89 2.78 10.33
N LEU A 28 -0.63 3.16 10.48
CA LEU A 28 0.40 2.33 11.12
C LEU A 28 0.06 2.03 12.58
N THR A 29 -0.50 2.99 13.30
CA THR A 29 -0.93 2.82 14.69
C THR A 29 -2.10 1.85 14.79
N GLU A 30 -3.10 1.99 13.93
CA GLU A 30 -4.26 1.09 13.86
C GLU A 30 -3.84 -0.34 13.53
N LEU A 31 -3.02 -0.54 12.49
CA LEU A 31 -2.52 -1.87 12.11
C LEU A 31 -1.80 -2.57 13.27
N ARG A 32 -0.94 -1.84 13.99
CA ARG A 32 -0.22 -2.40 15.15
C ARG A 32 -1.17 -2.72 16.31
N THR A 33 -2.20 -1.89 16.51
CA THR A 33 -3.20 -2.10 17.57
C THR A 33 -4.05 -3.34 17.30
N GLU A 34 -4.35 -3.63 16.04
CA GLU A 34 -5.04 -4.84 15.59
C GLU A 34 -4.14 -6.08 15.52
N GLY A 35 -2.84 -5.95 15.81
CA GLY A 35 -1.89 -7.07 15.91
C GLY A 35 -1.21 -7.47 14.61
N TYR A 36 -1.22 -6.61 13.58
CA TYR A 36 -0.47 -6.83 12.35
C TYR A 36 1.02 -6.52 12.52
N ASP A 37 1.88 -7.29 11.84
CA ASP A 37 3.32 -7.04 11.77
C ASP A 37 3.62 -6.14 10.56
N VAL A 38 3.89 -4.86 10.79
CA VAL A 38 4.14 -3.92 9.69
C VAL A 38 5.61 -3.95 9.28
N VAL A 39 5.87 -4.26 8.01
CA VAL A 39 7.22 -4.32 7.42
C VAL A 39 7.41 -3.19 6.39
N PRO A 40 8.63 -2.63 6.26
CA PRO A 40 8.91 -1.54 5.33
C PRO A 40 9.20 -2.01 3.89
N SER A 41 8.74 -3.20 3.50
CA SER A 41 9.04 -3.82 2.20
C SER A 41 7.84 -4.59 1.64
N TYR A 42 7.86 -4.84 0.34
CA TYR A 42 6.95 -5.77 -0.34
C TYR A 42 7.32 -7.23 -0.03
N ASP A 43 8.61 -7.50 0.12
CA ASP A 43 9.18 -8.83 0.32
C ASP A 43 8.61 -9.50 1.57
N ASN A 44 8.06 -10.70 1.40
CA ASN A 44 7.50 -11.53 2.47
C ASN A 44 6.34 -10.88 3.25
N ALA A 45 5.70 -9.85 2.69
CA ALA A 45 4.43 -9.36 3.20
C ALA A 45 3.28 -10.28 2.74
N ASP A 46 2.28 -10.50 3.60
CA ASP A 46 1.06 -11.21 3.21
C ASP A 46 0.13 -10.32 2.36
N MET A 47 0.31 -9.00 2.46
CA MET A 47 -0.40 -7.96 1.73
C MET A 47 0.36 -6.63 1.79
N VAL A 48 0.23 -5.81 0.76
CA VAL A 48 0.81 -4.46 0.71
C VAL A 48 -0.27 -3.39 0.73
N ILE A 49 -0.09 -2.35 1.54
CA ILE A 49 -0.87 -1.12 1.51
C ILE A 49 -0.04 -0.02 0.87
N VAL A 50 -0.57 0.59 -0.19
CA VAL A 50 0.02 1.76 -0.85
C VAL A 50 -0.84 2.99 -0.55
N ASN A 51 -0.32 3.91 0.28
CA ASN A 51 -0.94 5.19 0.60
C ASN A 51 -0.51 6.26 -0.40
N THR A 52 -1.42 6.66 -1.27
CA THR A 52 -1.16 7.43 -2.49
C THR A 52 -1.53 8.91 -2.35
N CYS A 53 -0.89 9.76 -3.16
CA CYS A 53 -1.23 11.19 -3.25
C CYS A 53 -1.85 11.49 -4.61
N GLY A 54 -3.05 12.07 -4.62
CA GLY A 54 -3.78 12.46 -5.82
C GLY A 54 -3.65 13.94 -6.20
N PHE A 55 -2.85 14.72 -5.45
CA PHE A 55 -2.82 16.19 -5.53
C PHE A 55 -1.68 16.76 -6.36
N ILE A 56 -0.53 16.08 -6.39
CA ILE A 56 0.68 16.54 -7.09
C ILE A 56 0.93 15.57 -8.23
N ASP A 57 0.99 16.05 -9.47
CA ASP A 57 1.10 15.19 -10.66
C ASP A 57 2.32 14.26 -10.63
N SER A 58 3.47 14.73 -10.13
CA SER A 58 4.65 13.88 -9.95
C SER A 58 4.40 12.77 -8.93
N ALA A 59 3.72 13.08 -7.83
CA ALA A 59 3.37 12.10 -6.80
C ALA A 59 2.28 11.13 -7.28
N VAL A 60 1.43 11.53 -8.24
CA VAL A 60 0.47 10.64 -8.90
C VAL A 60 1.23 9.59 -9.71
N GLN A 61 2.19 10.01 -10.54
CA GLN A 61 2.98 9.08 -11.35
C GLN A 61 3.77 8.10 -10.47
N GLU A 62 4.45 8.60 -9.43
CA GLU A 62 5.14 7.75 -8.43
C GLU A 62 4.17 6.78 -7.74
N SER A 63 2.95 7.22 -7.43
CA SER A 63 1.92 6.37 -6.84
C SER A 63 1.50 5.23 -7.76
N LEU A 64 1.35 5.48 -9.07
CA LEU A 64 0.98 4.46 -10.05
C LEU A 64 2.10 3.44 -10.24
N GLU A 65 3.36 3.90 -10.31
CA GLU A 65 4.54 3.04 -10.42
C GLU A 65 4.65 2.09 -9.22
N ALA A 66 4.51 2.62 -8.00
CA ALA A 66 4.56 1.80 -6.79
C ALA A 66 3.40 0.81 -6.67
N ILE A 67 2.21 1.15 -7.15
CA ILE A 67 1.08 0.19 -7.23
C ILE A 67 1.44 -0.95 -8.18
N GLY A 68 1.99 -0.65 -9.36
CA GLY A 68 2.40 -1.66 -10.34
C GLY A 68 3.50 -2.58 -9.80
N GLU A 69 4.49 -2.01 -9.11
CA GLU A 69 5.57 -2.76 -8.45
C GLU A 69 4.99 -3.67 -7.34
N ALA A 70 4.14 -3.15 -6.46
CA ALA A 70 3.52 -3.91 -5.39
C ALA A 70 2.63 -5.06 -5.92
N LEU A 71 1.91 -4.84 -7.03
CA LEU A 71 1.12 -5.88 -7.68
C LEU A 71 2.01 -6.98 -8.27
N THR A 72 3.14 -6.60 -8.87
CA THR A 72 4.10 -7.54 -9.47
C THR A 72 4.81 -8.38 -8.42
N GLU A 73 5.26 -7.77 -7.33
CA GLU A 73 6.07 -8.43 -6.29
C GLU A 73 5.24 -9.18 -5.25
N ASN A 74 4.00 -8.74 -4.95
CA ASN A 74 3.17 -9.32 -3.88
C ASN A 74 1.86 -9.96 -4.37
N GLY A 75 1.20 -9.35 -5.36
CA GLY A 75 -0.08 -9.80 -5.89
C GLY A 75 -1.31 -9.48 -5.02
N LYS A 76 -1.15 -9.03 -3.77
CA LYS A 76 -2.26 -8.56 -2.91
C LYS A 76 -2.00 -7.13 -2.43
N VAL A 77 -2.66 -6.17 -3.08
CA VAL A 77 -2.45 -4.75 -2.83
C VAL A 77 -3.75 -4.05 -2.44
N ILE A 78 -3.71 -3.27 -1.36
CA ILE A 78 -4.73 -2.29 -1.02
C ILE A 78 -4.19 -0.90 -1.35
N VAL A 79 -4.92 -0.16 -2.17
CA VAL A 79 -4.62 1.24 -2.47
C VAL A 79 -5.48 2.12 -1.59
N THR A 80 -4.85 3.03 -0.85
CA THR A 80 -5.51 4.04 -0.01
C THR A 80 -4.95 5.43 -0.32
N GLY A 81 -5.48 6.46 0.35
CA GLY A 81 -5.09 7.84 0.13
C GLY A 81 -5.89 8.53 -0.97
N CYS A 82 -5.37 9.66 -1.45
CA CYS A 82 -6.17 10.60 -2.25
C CYS A 82 -6.27 10.21 -3.74
N LEU A 83 -5.41 9.32 -4.24
CA LEU A 83 -5.53 8.77 -5.59
C LEU A 83 -6.51 7.58 -5.65
N GLY A 84 -6.72 6.86 -4.55
CA GLY A 84 -7.69 5.76 -4.47
C GLY A 84 -9.13 6.14 -4.83
N ALA A 85 -9.47 7.44 -4.76
CA ALA A 85 -10.75 7.98 -5.24
C ALA A 85 -10.88 8.01 -6.79
N LYS A 86 -9.78 7.81 -7.53
CA LYS A 86 -9.72 7.78 -9.00
C LYS A 86 -9.43 6.36 -9.50
N VAL A 87 -10.33 5.43 -9.17
CA VAL A 87 -10.21 3.99 -9.48
C VAL A 87 -9.93 3.73 -10.95
N ASP A 88 -10.50 4.53 -11.85
CA ASP A 88 -10.33 4.37 -13.30
C ASP A 88 -8.87 4.60 -13.75
N GLN A 89 -8.19 5.60 -13.19
CA GLN A 89 -6.78 5.87 -13.49
C GLN A 89 -5.86 4.74 -13.00
N ILE A 90 -6.18 4.17 -11.84
CA ILE A 90 -5.41 3.05 -11.29
C ILE A 90 -5.59 1.82 -12.20
N ARG A 91 -6.81 1.53 -12.65
CA ARG A 91 -7.11 0.39 -13.52
C ARG A 91 -6.47 0.49 -14.90
N GLU A 92 -6.39 1.69 -15.48
CA GLU A 92 -5.71 1.89 -16.77
C GLU A 92 -4.20 1.72 -16.67
N SER A 93 -3.62 2.03 -15.52
CA SER A 93 -2.17 1.97 -15.27
C SER A 93 -1.66 0.63 -14.73
N ALA A 94 -2.53 -0.10 -14.01
CA ALA A 94 -2.20 -1.41 -13.49
C ALA A 94 -2.33 -2.44 -14.63
N PRO A 95 -1.37 -3.37 -14.79
CA PRO A 95 -1.54 -4.46 -15.75
C PRO A 95 -2.82 -5.21 -15.41
N GLU A 96 -3.67 -5.47 -16.42
CA GLU A 96 -4.90 -6.24 -16.25
C GLU A 96 -4.57 -7.60 -15.62
N GLY A 97 -4.76 -7.68 -14.31
CA GLY A 97 -4.67 -8.93 -13.56
C GLY A 97 -5.78 -9.85 -14.05
N SER A 98 -5.35 -11.00 -14.58
CA SER A 98 -6.19 -12.12 -15.01
C SER A 98 -7.02 -12.70 -13.88
#